data_AF-A0A3D1M5B0-F1
#
_entry.id   AF-A0A3D1M5B0-F1
#
_cell.length_a   1.000
_cell.length_b   1.000
_cell.length_c   1.000
_cell.angle_alpha   90.00
_cell.angle_beta   90.00
_cell.angle_gamma   90.00
#
_symmetry.space_group_name_H-M   'P 1'
#
loop_
_entity.id
_entity.type
_entity.pdbx_description
1 polymer ?
#
loop_
_entity_poly.entity_id
_entity_poly.type
_entity_poly.pdbx_seq_one_letter_code
_entity_poly.pdbx_strand_id
1 'polypeptide(L)'
;NVAFNLTDPKKISKIVETEFGYHIIQLVDKRGDKIKVRHILLRPKVTQLEIDSACTRLDSIAADIRKGKFSFEDAATYVSDDKDTRSNHGLMAYTDVANQSLTSRFQMKDLPTEIQRQVATMKVGEISKAFSMINNKGKTVAAIIKLKDKIPAHKATITEDYQVMKNLVLEKEREKVINDWIVEKIKHTYVSMKPRYRQGQYEYQGWVK
;
A
#
# COMPACT_ATOMS: atom_id res chain seq x y z
N ASN A 1 -15.30 -14.11 5.15
CA ASN A 1 -16.14 -15.31 5.35
C ASN A 1 -17.60 -15.14 4.90
N VAL A 2 -18.24 -13.97 5.02
CA VAL A 2 -19.67 -13.81 4.64
C VAL A 2 -19.98 -14.14 3.17
N ALA A 3 -19.12 -13.73 2.23
CA ALA A 3 -19.33 -14.00 0.81
C ALA A 3 -19.34 -15.51 0.46
N PHE A 4 -18.55 -16.33 1.16
CA PHE A 4 -18.46 -17.78 0.93
C PHE A 4 -19.66 -18.55 1.49
N ASN A 5 -20.33 -17.99 2.49
CA ASN A 5 -21.52 -18.55 3.12
C ASN A 5 -22.79 -18.32 2.28
N LEU A 6 -22.74 -17.46 1.26
CA LEU A 6 -23.84 -17.31 0.31
C LEU A 6 -23.94 -18.57 -0.56
N THR A 7 -25.14 -19.12 -0.66
CA THR A 7 -25.45 -20.32 -1.45
C THR A 7 -26.41 -20.04 -2.60
N ASP A 8 -27.22 -18.99 -2.49
CA ASP A 8 -28.26 -18.64 -3.47
C ASP A 8 -27.85 -17.37 -4.25
N PRO A 9 -27.66 -17.45 -5.57
CA PRO A 9 -27.32 -16.29 -6.43
C PRO A 9 -28.40 -15.21 -6.50
N LYS A 10 -29.65 -15.54 -6.17
CA LYS A 10 -30.76 -14.58 -6.17
C LYS A 10 -30.87 -13.80 -4.86
N LYS A 11 -30.12 -14.19 -3.83
CA LYS A 11 -30.14 -13.53 -2.52
C LYS A 11 -28.94 -12.61 -2.31
N ILE A 12 -29.20 -11.53 -1.60
CA ILE A 12 -28.18 -10.58 -1.13
C ILE A 12 -27.81 -10.91 0.32
N SER A 13 -26.58 -10.60 0.70
CA SER A 13 -26.14 -10.72 2.10
C SER A 13 -26.87 -9.74 2.99
N LYS A 14 -26.83 -9.99 4.31
CA LYS A 14 -27.03 -8.92 5.30
C LYS A 14 -25.96 -7.83 5.10
N ILE A 15 -26.22 -6.65 5.65
CA ILE A 15 -25.21 -5.57 5.68
C ILE A 15 -24.01 -6.08 6.49
N VAL A 16 -22.84 -6.04 5.88
CA VAL A 16 -21.57 -6.46 6.50
C VAL A 16 -20.72 -5.24 6.73
N GLU A 17 -20.34 -4.98 7.98
CA GLU A 17 -19.35 -3.96 8.29
C GLU A 17 -17.94 -4.52 8.09
N THR A 18 -17.10 -3.75 7.40
CA THR A 18 -15.68 -4.04 7.24
C THR A 18 -14.86 -2.76 7.46
N GLU A 19 -13.55 -2.89 7.40
CA GLU A 19 -12.63 -1.76 7.50
C GLU A 19 -12.74 -0.77 6.35
N PHE A 20 -13.42 -1.13 5.25
CA PHE A 20 -13.67 -0.24 4.11
C PHE A 20 -15.04 0.47 4.21
N GLY A 21 -15.94 0.00 5.07
CA GLY A 21 -17.30 0.52 5.23
C GLY A 21 -18.34 -0.60 5.26
N TYR A 22 -19.56 -0.29 4.82
CA TYR A 22 -20.67 -1.23 4.81
C TYR A 22 -20.83 -1.87 3.43
N HIS A 23 -20.93 -3.19 3.39
CA HIS A 23 -21.06 -3.96 2.17
C HIS A 23 -22.42 -4.65 2.10
N ILE A 24 -23.00 -4.62 0.91
CA ILE A 24 -24.03 -5.57 0.49
C ILE A 24 -23.41 -6.41 -0.62
N ILE A 25 -23.45 -7.73 -0.47
CA ILE A 25 -22.78 -8.68 -1.35
C ILE A 25 -23.83 -9.58 -2.00
N GLN A 26 -23.71 -9.81 -3.30
CA GLN A 26 -24.52 -10.79 -4.02
C GLN A 26 -23.61 -11.83 -4.66
N LEU A 27 -23.98 -13.10 -4.49
CA LEU A 27 -23.36 -14.21 -5.20
C LEU A 27 -23.83 -14.24 -6.66
N VAL A 28 -22.90 -14.41 -7.60
CA VAL A 28 -23.20 -14.57 -9.03
C VAL A 28 -23.03 -16.02 -9.46
N ASP A 29 -21.93 -16.65 -9.04
CA ASP A 29 -21.63 -18.06 -9.35
C ASP A 29 -20.74 -18.65 -8.24
N LYS A 30 -20.82 -19.96 -8.01
CA LYS A 30 -19.97 -20.69 -7.04
C LYS A 30 -19.57 -22.04 -7.65
N ARG A 31 -18.26 -22.27 -7.75
CA ARG A 31 -17.67 -23.50 -8.28
C ARG A 31 -16.63 -24.02 -7.28
N GLY A 32 -17.02 -25.00 -6.47
CA GLY A 32 -16.20 -25.48 -5.36
C GLY A 32 -15.81 -24.32 -4.43
N ASP A 33 -14.51 -24.13 -4.26
CA ASP A 33 -13.92 -23.08 -3.41
C ASP A 33 -13.79 -21.71 -4.10
N LYS A 34 -14.17 -21.60 -5.38
CA LYS A 34 -14.15 -20.32 -6.11
C LYS A 34 -15.54 -19.73 -6.17
N ILE A 35 -15.67 -18.46 -5.79
CA ILE A 35 -16.93 -17.69 -5.89
C ILE A 35 -16.75 -16.48 -6.78
N LYS A 36 -17.77 -16.16 -7.56
CA LYS A 36 -17.92 -14.90 -8.28
C LYS A 36 -19.00 -14.10 -7.59
N VAL A 37 -18.66 -12.88 -7.14
CA VAL A 37 -19.57 -12.00 -6.41
C VAL A 37 -19.55 -10.60 -7.00
N ARG A 38 -20.62 -9.85 -6.75
CA ARG A 38 -20.64 -8.39 -6.89
C ARG A 38 -21.01 -7.78 -5.55
N HIS A 39 -20.52 -6.59 -5.26
CA HIS A 39 -20.84 -5.91 -4.00
C HIS A 39 -21.04 -4.41 -4.21
N ILE A 40 -21.83 -3.81 -3.33
CA ILE A 40 -21.96 -2.36 -3.17
C ILE A 40 -21.26 -2.01 -1.87
N LEU A 41 -20.34 -1.05 -1.92
CA LEU A 41 -19.64 -0.51 -0.77
C LEU A 41 -20.18 0.90 -0.47
N LEU A 42 -20.77 1.09 0.70
CA LEU A 42 -21.12 2.39 1.24
C LEU A 42 -20.08 2.80 2.28
N ARG A 43 -19.34 3.88 1.98
CA ARG A 43 -18.41 4.48 2.94
C ARG A 43 -19.14 5.51 3.79
N PRO A 44 -19.22 5.35 5.12
CA PRO A 44 -19.80 6.38 5.98
C PRO A 44 -18.95 7.65 5.89
N LYS A 45 -19.62 8.80 5.84
CA LYS A 45 -18.96 10.10 5.92
C LYS A 45 -18.89 10.48 7.39
N VAL A 46 -17.69 10.77 7.86
CA VAL A 46 -17.45 11.27 9.22
C VAL A 46 -17.77 12.77 9.23
N THR A 47 -18.46 13.23 10.27
CA THR A 47 -18.76 14.66 10.41
C THR A 47 -17.51 15.44 10.81
N GLN A 48 -17.43 16.72 10.45
CA GLN A 48 -16.27 17.54 10.82
C GLN A 48 -16.10 17.64 12.35
N LEU A 49 -17.21 17.71 13.09
CA LEU A 49 -17.19 17.75 14.56
C LEU A 49 -16.52 16.52 15.19
N GLU A 50 -16.78 15.32 14.63
CA GLU A 50 -16.13 14.09 15.09
C GLU A 50 -14.63 14.08 14.78
N ILE A 51 -14.24 14.58 13.61
CA ILE A 51 -12.84 14.72 13.22
C ILE A 51 -12.12 15.68 14.19
N ASP A 52 -12.71 16.83 14.48
CA ASP A 52 -12.13 17.84 15.36
C ASP A 52 -12.00 17.34 16.80
N SER A 53 -13.01 16.60 17.29
CA SER A 53 -12.97 15.94 18.60
C SER A 53 -11.85 14.89 18.67
N ALA A 54 -11.71 14.07 17.62
CA ALA A 54 -10.64 13.08 17.53
C ALA A 54 -9.25 13.74 17.48
N CYS A 55 -9.08 14.81 16.70
CA CYS A 55 -7.85 15.59 16.66
C CYS A 55 -7.52 16.18 18.03
N THR A 56 -8.49 16.75 18.74
CA THR A 56 -8.29 17.33 20.08
C THR A 56 -7.83 16.27 21.09
N ARG A 57 -8.42 15.06 21.02
CA ARG A 57 -8.01 13.92 21.84
C ARG A 57 -6.57 13.50 21.53
N LEU A 58 -6.22 13.39 20.24
CA LEU A 58 -4.87 13.03 19.82
C LEU A 58 -3.83 14.09 20.18
N ASP A 59 -4.17 15.38 20.14
CA ASP A 59 -3.28 16.45 20.59
C ASP A 59 -3.02 16.36 22.10
N SER A 60 -4.03 15.98 22.89
CA SER A 60 -3.88 15.73 24.32
C SER A 60 -2.93 14.55 24.58
N ILE A 61 -3.08 13.46 23.83
CA ILE A 61 -2.19 12.29 23.88
C ILE A 61 -0.76 12.70 23.48
N ALA A 62 -0.60 13.45 22.39
CA ALA A 62 0.71 13.91 21.94
C ALA A 62 1.38 14.82 22.97
N ALA A 63 0.62 15.67 23.67
CA ALA A 63 1.14 16.49 24.77
C ALA A 63 1.60 15.64 25.96
N ASP A 64 0.86 14.59 26.31
CA ASP A 64 1.24 13.68 27.39
C ASP A 64 2.48 12.85 27.05
N ILE A 65 2.64 12.42 25.79
CA ILE A 65 3.87 11.77 25.30
C ILE A 65 5.05 12.74 25.35
N ARG A 66 4.87 14.00 24.91
CA ARG A 66 5.93 15.03 24.99
C ARG A 66 6.35 15.34 26.42
N LYS A 67 5.42 15.23 27.39
CA LYS A 67 5.70 15.37 28.83
C LYS A 67 6.32 14.12 29.45
N GLY A 68 6.50 13.04 28.68
CA GLY A 68 7.12 11.80 29.15
C GLY A 68 6.23 10.96 30.06
N LYS A 69 4.90 11.16 30.07
CA LYS A 69 3.99 10.33 30.88
C LYS A 69 3.96 8.87 30.41
N PHE A 70 4.10 8.65 29.10
CA PHE A 70 4.19 7.34 28.46
C PHE A 70 4.88 7.47 27.09
N SER A 71 5.35 6.36 26.53
CA SER A 71 6.03 6.36 25.23
C SER A 71 5.04 6.42 24.05
N PHE A 72 5.52 6.82 22.87
CA PHE A 72 4.71 6.78 21.65
C PHE A 72 4.34 5.34 21.30
N GLU A 73 5.26 4.43 21.53
CA GLU A 73 5.14 2.99 21.27
C GLU A 73 4.02 2.38 22.12
N ASP A 74 3.92 2.73 23.40
CA ASP A 74 2.83 2.31 24.28
C ASP A 74 1.49 2.92 23.84
N ALA A 75 1.49 4.22 23.52
CA ALA A 75 0.30 4.89 23.02
C ALA A 75 -0.21 4.23 21.74
N ALA A 76 0.69 3.89 20.81
CA ALA A 76 0.35 3.19 19.59
C ALA A 76 -0.25 1.81 19.87
N THR A 77 0.29 1.05 20.83
CA THR A 77 -0.21 -0.29 21.17
C THR A 77 -1.60 -0.26 21.82
N TYR A 78 -1.86 0.68 22.72
CA TYR A 78 -3.09 0.67 23.53
C TYR A 78 -4.20 1.60 23.00
N VAL A 79 -3.85 2.66 22.28
CA VAL A 79 -4.78 3.72 21.87
C VAL A 79 -5.03 3.73 20.36
N SER A 80 -4.12 3.21 19.54
CA SER A 80 -4.29 3.25 18.08
C SER A 80 -5.44 2.35 17.61
N ASP A 81 -6.31 2.91 16.79
CA ASP A 81 -7.33 2.18 16.04
C ASP A 81 -6.78 1.57 14.74
N ASP A 82 -5.53 1.87 14.38
CA ASP A 82 -4.87 1.29 13.21
C ASP A 82 -4.30 -0.10 13.52
N LYS A 83 -5.04 -1.13 13.09
CA LYS A 83 -4.65 -2.53 13.29
C LYS A 83 -3.36 -2.91 12.57
N ASP A 84 -3.00 -2.20 11.50
CA ASP A 84 -1.84 -2.55 10.68
C ASP A 84 -0.53 -2.15 11.39
N THR A 85 -0.56 -1.10 12.21
CA THR A 85 0.63 -0.58 12.91
C THR A 85 0.61 -0.78 14.42
N ARG A 86 -0.57 -0.94 15.06
CA ARG A 86 -0.72 -1.11 16.52
C ARG A 86 0.11 -2.26 17.08
N SER A 87 0.08 -3.41 16.41
CA SER A 87 0.83 -4.61 16.83
C SER A 87 2.35 -4.46 16.68
N ASN A 88 2.79 -3.47 15.90
CA ASN A 88 4.19 -3.15 15.65
C ASN A 88 4.60 -1.83 16.34
N HIS A 89 3.95 -1.49 17.45
CA HIS A 89 4.22 -0.26 18.22
C HIS A 89 4.15 1.04 17.40
N GLY A 90 3.28 1.07 16.37
CA GLY A 90 3.13 2.23 15.48
C GLY A 90 4.17 2.32 14.37
N LEU A 91 5.06 1.33 14.21
CA LEU A 91 6.05 1.31 13.15
C LEU A 91 5.39 0.98 11.80
N MET A 92 5.36 1.97 10.92
CA MET A 92 4.86 1.84 9.56
C MET A 92 5.78 0.94 8.73
N ALA A 93 5.18 0.17 7.83
CA ALA A 93 5.89 -0.66 6.86
C ALA A 93 5.49 -0.28 5.44
N TYR A 94 6.49 -0.21 4.57
CA TYR A 94 6.34 -0.04 3.14
C TYR A 94 6.52 -1.39 2.47
N THR A 95 5.59 -1.74 1.60
CA THR A 95 5.67 -2.92 0.74
C THR A 95 5.99 -2.45 -0.66
N ASP A 96 7.21 -2.73 -1.12
CA ASP A 96 7.59 -2.52 -2.50
C ASP A 96 6.95 -3.61 -3.36
N VAL A 97 5.95 -3.24 -4.17
CA VAL A 97 5.21 -4.16 -5.03
C VAL A 97 6.08 -4.72 -6.15
N ALA A 98 7.08 -3.97 -6.62
CA ALA A 98 7.96 -4.42 -7.70
C ALA A 98 8.95 -5.48 -7.21
N ASN A 99 9.51 -5.26 -6.01
CA ASN A 99 10.54 -6.14 -5.46
C ASN A 99 10.01 -7.16 -4.42
N GLN A 100 8.70 -7.15 -4.13
CA GLN A 100 8.07 -7.94 -3.06
C GLN A 100 8.77 -7.80 -1.70
N SER A 101 9.37 -6.63 -1.45
CA SER A 101 10.17 -6.38 -0.25
C SER A 101 9.36 -5.61 0.79
N LEU A 102 9.41 -6.08 2.04
CA LEU A 102 8.87 -5.37 3.19
C LEU A 102 9.98 -4.60 3.89
N THR A 103 9.82 -3.28 4.03
CA THR A 103 10.81 -2.42 4.69
C THR A 103 10.13 -1.39 5.58
N SER A 104 10.78 -0.95 6.64
CA SER A 104 10.32 0.17 7.48
C SER A 104 10.76 1.54 6.95
N ARG A 105 11.46 1.56 5.82
CA ARG A 105 11.99 2.79 5.19
C ARG A 105 11.05 3.24 4.07
N PHE A 106 10.75 4.54 4.08
CA PHE A 106 9.89 5.18 3.09
C PHE A 106 10.71 6.23 2.34
N GLN A 107 10.50 6.33 1.02
CA GLN A 107 10.91 7.53 0.30
C GLN A 107 9.84 8.60 0.47
N MET A 108 10.23 9.87 0.36
CA MET A 108 9.29 10.98 0.55
C MET A 108 8.10 10.90 -0.41
N LYS A 109 8.32 10.43 -1.64
CA LYS A 109 7.29 10.28 -2.68
C LYS A 109 6.25 9.20 -2.37
N ASP A 110 6.61 8.21 -1.55
CA ASP A 110 5.77 7.05 -1.24
C ASP A 110 4.84 7.30 -0.04
N LEU A 111 5.07 8.40 0.68
CA LEU A 111 4.23 8.80 1.81
C LEU A 111 2.95 9.50 1.31
N PRO A 112 1.83 9.39 2.04
CA PRO A 112 0.66 10.24 1.83
C PRO A 112 1.01 11.73 1.94
N THR A 113 0.39 12.57 1.11
CA THR A 113 0.67 14.02 1.04
C THR A 113 0.56 14.73 2.39
N GLU A 114 -0.42 14.35 3.20
CA GLU A 114 -0.65 14.90 4.54
C GLU A 114 0.51 14.57 5.47
N ILE A 115 1.03 13.34 5.42
CA ILE A 115 2.19 12.90 6.20
C ILE A 115 3.46 13.61 5.70
N GLN A 116 3.65 13.72 4.38
CA GLN A 116 4.81 14.40 3.79
C GLN A 116 4.96 15.84 4.32
N ARG A 117 3.85 16.59 4.39
CA ARG A 117 3.85 17.99 4.88
C ARG A 117 4.33 18.09 6.33
N GLN A 118 3.97 17.13 7.17
CA GLN A 118 4.40 17.09 8.57
C GLN A 118 5.87 16.66 8.66
N VAL A 119 6.26 15.56 8.00
CA VAL A 119 7.63 15.01 8.05
C VAL A 119 8.67 15.98 7.48
N ALA A 120 8.28 16.85 6.54
CA ALA A 120 9.18 17.84 5.96
C ALA A 120 9.75 18.82 6.99
N THR A 121 8.95 19.21 8.00
CA THR A 121 9.31 20.21 9.01
C THR A 121 9.78 19.60 10.33
N MET A 122 9.51 18.32 10.56
CA MET A 122 9.83 17.61 11.80
C MET A 122 11.30 17.22 11.93
N LYS A 123 11.78 17.20 13.19
CA LYS A 123 13.08 16.63 13.56
C LYS A 123 12.94 15.15 13.94
N VAL A 124 14.06 14.42 13.87
CA VAL A 124 14.12 13.02 14.32
C VAL A 124 13.77 12.95 15.81
N GLY A 125 12.87 12.04 16.18
CA GLY A 125 12.30 11.87 17.51
C GLY A 125 11.06 12.73 17.80
N GLU A 126 10.75 13.72 16.95
CA GLU A 126 9.63 14.62 17.16
C GLU A 126 8.29 13.95 16.85
N ILE A 127 7.22 14.40 17.53
CA ILE A 127 5.84 13.97 17.34
C ILE A 127 5.05 15.15 16.77
N SER A 128 4.31 14.91 15.67
CA SER A 128 3.50 15.93 15.01
C SER A 128 2.33 16.43 15.87
N LYS A 129 1.69 17.51 15.43
CA LYS A 129 0.32 17.83 15.88
C LYS A 129 -0.66 16.82 15.26
N ALA A 130 -1.86 16.72 15.84
CA ALA A 130 -2.93 15.93 15.24
C ALA A 130 -3.37 16.55 13.92
N PHE A 131 -3.58 15.72 12.91
CA PHE A 131 -4.11 16.13 11.62
C PHE A 131 -5.03 15.04 11.07
N SER A 132 -5.93 15.44 10.16
CA SER A 132 -6.77 14.49 9.44
C SER A 132 -6.10 14.04 8.14
N MET A 133 -6.31 12.79 7.78
CA MET A 133 -5.86 12.22 6.51
C MET A 133 -6.83 11.15 6.03
N ILE A 134 -6.71 10.78 4.75
CA ILE A 134 -7.41 9.63 4.19
C ILE A 134 -6.44 8.46 4.20
N ASN A 135 -6.81 7.36 4.85
CA ASN A 135 -5.98 6.16 4.87
C ASN A 135 -6.10 5.36 3.56
N ASN A 136 -5.27 4.31 3.41
CA ASN A 136 -5.29 3.42 2.24
C ASN A 136 -6.64 2.69 2.06
N LYS A 137 -7.50 2.67 3.09
CA LYS A 137 -8.84 2.06 3.09
C LYS A 137 -9.93 3.06 2.68
N GLY A 138 -9.57 4.33 2.39
CA GLY A 138 -10.47 5.39 1.98
C GLY A 138 -11.32 5.98 3.11
N LYS A 139 -10.91 5.77 4.37
CA LYS A 139 -11.54 6.36 5.56
C LYS A 139 -10.79 7.62 5.97
N THR A 140 -11.55 8.65 6.34
CA THR A 140 -11.01 9.83 7.01
C THR A 140 -10.66 9.45 8.44
N VAL A 141 -9.40 9.65 8.81
CA VAL A 141 -8.87 9.35 10.14
C VAL A 141 -8.12 10.56 10.68
N ALA A 142 -8.11 10.71 12.01
CA ALA A 142 -7.21 11.63 12.69
C ALA A 142 -5.94 10.85 13.08
N ALA A 143 -4.78 11.45 12.88
CA ALA A 143 -3.49 10.80 13.13
C ALA A 143 -2.48 11.76 13.75
N ILE A 144 -1.55 11.18 14.52
CA ILE A 144 -0.28 11.79 14.91
C ILE A 144 0.84 10.88 14.44
N ILE A 145 1.97 11.45 14.07
CA ILE A 145 3.12 10.69 13.59
C ILE A 145 4.37 11.02 14.40
N LYS A 146 5.27 10.04 14.53
CA LYS A 146 6.60 10.22 15.13
C LYS A 146 7.65 9.94 14.07
N LEU A 147 8.58 10.88 13.86
CA LEU A 147 9.69 10.67 12.94
C LEU A 147 10.79 9.86 13.64
N LYS A 148 10.90 8.56 13.37
CA LYS A 148 11.89 7.69 14.03
C LYS A 148 13.32 7.94 13.56
N ASP A 149 13.51 8.09 12.27
CA ASP A 149 14.81 8.28 11.63
C ASP A 149 14.63 9.00 10.30
N LYS A 150 15.66 9.73 9.84
CA LYS A 150 15.68 10.47 8.58
C LYS A 150 17.05 10.38 7.94
N ILE A 151 17.10 9.68 6.81
CA ILE A 151 18.31 9.59 5.98
C ILE A 151 18.30 10.77 5.00
N PRO A 152 19.31 11.67 5.02
CA PRO A 152 19.39 12.78 4.09
C PRO A 152 19.66 12.29 2.66
N ALA A 153 19.28 13.11 1.68
CA ALA A 153 19.62 12.85 0.29
C ALA A 153 21.14 12.80 0.13
N HIS A 154 21.64 11.67 -0.37
CA HIS A 154 23.05 11.43 -0.64
C HIS A 154 23.20 10.78 -2.02
N LYS A 155 24.42 10.79 -2.55
CA LYS A 155 24.73 10.02 -3.76
C LYS A 155 24.79 8.55 -3.38
N ALA A 156 24.18 7.69 -4.19
CA ALA A 156 24.14 6.26 -3.89
C ALA A 156 25.56 5.70 -3.68
N THR A 157 25.77 4.99 -2.56
CA THR A 157 27.05 4.34 -2.24
C THR A 157 26.87 2.84 -2.03
N ILE A 158 27.86 2.03 -2.39
CA ILE A 158 27.79 0.57 -2.22
C ILE A 158 27.67 0.18 -0.75
N THR A 159 28.28 0.96 0.14
CA THR A 159 28.25 0.72 1.58
C THR A 159 26.87 0.94 2.19
N GLU A 160 26.12 1.96 1.75
CA GLU A 160 24.84 2.33 2.36
C GLU A 160 23.63 1.77 1.59
N ASP A 161 23.76 1.65 0.27
CA ASP A 161 22.65 1.31 -0.65
C ASP A 161 22.80 -0.04 -1.35
N TYR A 162 23.63 -0.95 -0.80
CA TYR A 162 23.91 -2.25 -1.41
C TYR A 162 22.64 -2.99 -1.88
N GLN A 163 21.62 -3.06 -1.02
CA GLN A 163 20.38 -3.78 -1.34
C GLN A 163 19.62 -3.16 -2.51
N VAL A 164 19.56 -1.83 -2.56
CA VAL A 164 18.88 -1.10 -3.65
C VAL A 164 19.62 -1.33 -4.96
N MET A 165 20.94 -1.20 -4.96
CA MET A 165 21.75 -1.41 -6.16
C MET A 165 21.77 -2.87 -6.61
N LYS A 166 21.85 -3.82 -5.67
CA LYS A 166 21.74 -5.25 -5.96
C LYS A 166 20.43 -5.55 -6.68
N ASN A 167 19.30 -5.03 -6.18
CA ASN A 167 18.00 -5.25 -6.79
C ASN A 167 17.92 -4.63 -8.19
N LEU A 168 18.45 -3.42 -8.38
CA LEU A 168 18.49 -2.78 -9.70
C LEU A 168 19.29 -3.60 -10.72
N VAL A 169 20.47 -4.08 -10.34
CA VAL A 169 21.30 -4.91 -11.22
C VAL A 169 20.62 -6.25 -11.48
N LEU A 170 20.05 -6.87 -10.45
CA LEU A 170 19.34 -8.15 -10.58
C LEU A 170 18.16 -8.05 -11.54
N GLU A 171 17.35 -6.99 -11.45
CA GLU A 171 16.24 -6.74 -12.38
C GLU A 171 16.75 -6.57 -13.81
N LYS A 172 17.84 -5.82 -14.02
CA LYS A 172 18.43 -5.63 -15.34
C LYS A 172 18.99 -6.92 -15.95
N GLU A 173 19.62 -7.77 -15.14
CA GLU A 173 20.10 -9.09 -15.59
C GLU A 173 18.93 -10.04 -15.89
N ARG A 174 17.86 -10.03 -15.08
CA ARG A 174 16.64 -10.79 -15.36
C ARG A 174 16.01 -10.37 -16.68
N GLU A 175 15.88 -9.06 -16.91
CA GLU A 175 15.37 -8.50 -18.15
C GLU A 175 16.20 -8.97 -19.35
N LYS A 176 17.53 -8.93 -19.24
CA LYS A 176 18.45 -9.41 -20.27
C LYS A 176 18.24 -10.90 -20.57
N VAL A 177 18.19 -11.76 -19.55
CA VAL A 177 17.97 -13.20 -19.72
C VAL A 177 16.62 -13.49 -20.37
N ILE A 178 15.57 -12.76 -19.98
CA ILE A 178 14.25 -12.88 -20.60
C ILE A 178 14.30 -12.46 -22.07
N ASN A 179 14.96 -11.35 -22.39
CA ASN A 179 15.10 -10.86 -23.77
C ASN A 179 15.86 -11.86 -24.65
N ASP A 180 16.98 -12.39 -24.17
CA ASP A 180 17.76 -13.40 -24.89
C ASP A 180 16.94 -14.67 -25.13
N TRP A 181 16.19 -15.12 -24.11
CA TRP A 181 15.29 -16.26 -24.22
C TRP A 181 14.15 -16.02 -25.21
N ILE A 182 13.55 -14.83 -25.24
CA ILE A 182 12.51 -14.46 -26.21
C ILE A 182 13.06 -14.53 -27.64
N VAL A 183 14.23 -13.91 -27.88
CA VAL A 183 14.87 -13.89 -29.20
C VAL A 183 15.21 -15.30 -29.67
N GLU A 184 15.68 -16.18 -28.78
CA GLU A 184 15.92 -17.59 -29.10
C GLU A 184 14.61 -18.32 -29.45
N LYS A 185 13.56 -18.16 -28.64
CA LYS A 185 12.27 -18.83 -28.88
C LYS A 185 11.60 -18.40 -30.17
N ILE A 186 11.66 -17.12 -30.54
CA ILE A 186 11.12 -16.61 -31.82
C ILE A 186 11.73 -17.34 -33.03
N LYS A 187 13.02 -17.72 -32.97
CA LYS A 187 13.69 -18.45 -34.06
C LYS A 187 13.06 -19.83 -34.27
N HIS A 188 12.82 -20.57 -33.18
CA HIS A 188 12.33 -21.96 -33.20
C HIS A 188 10.81 -22.09 -33.26
N THR A 189 10.06 -21.04 -32.95
CA THR A 189 8.59 -21.06 -33.02
C THR A 189 8.11 -20.62 -34.41
N TYR A 190 7.16 -21.37 -34.97
CA TYR A 190 6.43 -20.96 -36.16
C TYR A 190 5.38 -19.93 -35.78
N VAL A 191 5.49 -18.72 -36.31
CA VAL A 191 4.55 -17.62 -36.09
C VAL A 191 4.07 -17.14 -37.46
N SER A 192 2.75 -17.06 -37.65
CA SER A 192 2.13 -16.55 -38.88
C SER A 192 1.42 -15.23 -38.58
N MET A 193 1.87 -14.15 -39.23
CA MET A 193 1.28 -12.82 -39.11
C MET A 193 0.44 -12.48 -40.35
N LYS A 194 -0.78 -11.96 -40.11
CA LYS A 194 -1.63 -11.41 -41.19
C LYS A 194 -0.92 -10.21 -41.85
N PRO A 195 -1.12 -9.96 -43.16
CA PRO A 195 -0.40 -8.93 -43.92
C PRO A 195 -0.43 -7.53 -43.28
N ARG A 196 -1.57 -7.13 -42.70
CA ARG A 196 -1.74 -5.82 -42.03
C ARG A 196 -0.77 -5.58 -40.87
N TYR A 197 -0.27 -6.64 -40.24
CA TYR A 197 0.63 -6.55 -39.08
C TYR A 197 2.11 -6.67 -39.47
N ARG A 198 2.47 -6.99 -40.71
CA ARG A 198 3.89 -7.18 -41.09
C ARG A 198 4.70 -5.88 -41.18
N GLN A 199 4.03 -4.73 -41.27
CA GLN A 199 4.68 -3.42 -41.43
C GLN A 199 4.89 -2.66 -40.10
N GLY A 200 4.61 -3.29 -38.95
CA GLY A 200 4.82 -2.66 -37.64
C GLY A 200 6.27 -2.68 -37.18
N GLN A 201 6.67 -1.70 -36.37
CA GLN A 201 7.92 -1.77 -35.60
C GLN A 201 7.67 -2.60 -34.34
N TYR A 202 8.38 -3.73 -34.24
CA TYR A 202 8.30 -4.65 -33.10
C TYR A 202 9.55 -4.53 -32.23
N GLU A 203 9.35 -4.67 -30.93
CA GLU A 203 10.41 -4.61 -29.91
C GLU A 203 11.48 -5.70 -30.13
N TYR A 204 11.06 -6.92 -30.46
CA TYR A 204 11.96 -8.03 -30.75
C TYR A 204 12.03 -8.31 -32.26
N GLN A 205 13.22 -8.60 -32.76
CA GLN A 205 13.41 -8.95 -34.16
C GLN A 205 13.05 -10.44 -34.40
N GLY A 206 12.51 -10.76 -35.58
CA GLY A 206 12.22 -12.14 -36.00
C GLY A 206 10.73 -12.55 -35.95
N TRP A 207 9.82 -11.67 -35.52
CA TRP A 207 8.37 -11.92 -35.55
C TRP A 207 7.78 -11.95 -36.96
N VAL A 208 8.33 -11.14 -37.87
CA VAL A 208 7.96 -11.12 -39.28
C VAL A 208 8.93 -12.04 -40.03
N LYS A 209 8.45 -13.24 -40.37
CA LYS A 209 9.10 -14.17 -41.30
C LYS A 209 8.44 -14.08 -42.67
#